data_AF-A0A2K0TGW7-F1
#
_entry.id   AF-A0A2K0TGW7-F1
#
_cell.length_a   1.000
_cell.length_b   1.000
_cell.length_c   1.000
_cell.angle_alpha   90.00
_cell.angle_beta   90.00
_cell.angle_gamma   90.00
#
_symmetry.space_group_name_H-M   'P 1'
#
loop_
_entity.id
_entity.type
_entity.pdbx_description
1 polymer ?
#
loop_
_entity_poly.entity_id
_entity_poly.type
_entity_poly.pdbx_seq_one_letter_code
_entity_poly.pdbx_strand_id
1 'polypeptide(L)'
;MYGMYLFDPPSSLTRETRERALSPETISTSLAHIAHVLMLVSHYLSIRLPAEIVLPHRDYPRPTMFTVPSSYRHGDVSFPGALLAPTPLSESPFANSHVPRPRPLFVDKPLPQLSKEDPAAYSLFLEGTTLLAYDVAWLCCSQGVSVGDKTSFEDICNMGRNLHNLSMNNQMQAGAINFSMGAPAVDVNVGGQNADSNQSWIGRYAHGTTYYSLSGDEGTELTKSFRLPSPLKLADKLKKKLLGDAPAPDWEVLDDDEWKDASMPGNGVFDPKAVGSKNGGTPDARDSPRTSSSNGWMKVKSRY
;
A
#
# COMPACT_ATOMS: atom_id res chain seq x y z
N MET A 1 -61.67 1.23 5.01
CA MET A 1 -61.60 0.19 6.06
C MET A 1 -60.62 -0.87 5.54
N TYR A 2 -59.40 -0.92 6.11
CA TYR A 2 -58.32 -1.96 6.08
C TYR A 2 -58.03 -2.74 4.77
N GLY A 3 -56.81 -2.99 4.29
CA GLY A 3 -55.41 -2.85 4.76
C GLY A 3 -54.46 -3.11 3.57
N MET A 4 -53.30 -2.46 3.49
CA MET A 4 -51.97 -2.91 3.98
C MET A 4 -51.29 -4.02 3.14
N TYR A 5 -50.27 -3.60 2.36
CA TYR A 5 -48.95 -4.20 2.07
C TYR A 5 -48.91 -5.66 1.51
N LEU A 6 -47.94 -6.13 0.71
CA LEU A 6 -46.50 -5.90 0.70
C LEU A 6 -45.89 -6.72 -0.48
N PHE A 7 -44.91 -6.13 -1.17
CA PHE A 7 -43.76 -6.79 -1.84
C PHE A 7 -43.96 -7.69 -3.07
N ASP A 8 -43.66 -7.13 -4.25
CA ASP A 8 -42.83 -7.80 -5.25
C ASP A 8 -41.34 -7.52 -4.94
N PRO A 9 -40.46 -8.52 -4.77
CA PRO A 9 -39.02 -8.29 -4.80
C PRO A 9 -38.44 -8.63 -6.20
N PRO A 10 -37.62 -7.74 -6.80
CA PRO A 10 -36.80 -8.10 -7.94
C PRO A 10 -35.58 -8.91 -7.47
N SER A 11 -35.50 -10.16 -7.92
CA SER A 11 -34.52 -11.18 -7.53
C SER A 11 -33.18 -11.10 -8.27
N SER A 12 -32.73 -9.90 -8.67
CA SER A 12 -31.50 -9.75 -9.47
C SER A 12 -30.45 -8.79 -8.89
N LEU A 13 -30.75 -7.97 -7.88
CA LEU A 13 -29.84 -6.89 -7.46
C LEU A 13 -28.99 -7.19 -6.20
N THR A 14 -29.14 -8.35 -5.56
CA THR A 14 -28.45 -8.68 -4.29
C THR A 14 -27.31 -9.69 -4.43
N ARG A 15 -27.08 -10.25 -5.63
CA ARG A 15 -25.97 -11.20 -5.85
C ARG A 15 -24.64 -10.52 -6.14
N GLU A 16 -24.66 -9.42 -6.88
CA GLU A 16 -23.44 -8.83 -7.45
C GLU A 16 -22.57 -8.07 -6.44
N THR A 17 -23.16 -7.54 -5.37
CA THR A 17 -22.44 -6.82 -4.30
C THR A 17 -21.87 -7.74 -3.21
N ARG A 18 -22.31 -9.00 -3.12
CA ARG A 18 -21.80 -9.97 -2.13
C ARG A 18 -20.57 -10.75 -2.61
N GLU A 19 -20.25 -10.68 -3.90
CA GLU A 19 -19.18 -11.45 -4.55
C GLU A 19 -17.77 -10.81 -4.47
N ARG A 20 -17.62 -9.63 -3.82
CA ARG A 20 -16.33 -8.93 -3.75
C ARG A 20 -15.52 -9.13 -2.46
N ALA A 21 -15.94 -10.05 -1.59
CA ALA A 21 -15.02 -10.58 -0.57
C ALA A 21 -14.32 -11.81 -1.17
N LEU A 22 -13.16 -11.61 -1.79
CA LEU A 22 -12.33 -12.71 -2.28
C LEU A 22 -12.07 -13.71 -1.15
N SER A 23 -12.17 -15.00 -1.44
CA SER A 23 -11.89 -16.04 -0.44
C SER A 23 -10.43 -15.92 0.06
N PRO A 24 -10.16 -16.18 1.35
CA PRO A 24 -8.80 -16.16 1.89
C PRO A 24 -7.84 -17.07 1.12
N GLU A 25 -8.36 -18.19 0.61
CA GLU A 25 -7.64 -19.14 -0.22
C GLU A 25 -7.23 -18.53 -1.56
N THR A 26 -8.13 -17.78 -2.22
CA THR A 26 -7.81 -17.09 -3.49
C THR A 26 -6.73 -16.03 -3.29
N ILE A 27 -6.80 -15.24 -2.22
CA ILE A 27 -5.80 -14.22 -1.90
C ILE A 27 -4.44 -14.89 -1.63
N SER A 28 -4.41 -15.88 -0.74
CA SER A 28 -3.19 -16.60 -0.39
C SER A 28 -2.56 -17.29 -1.60
N THR A 29 -3.39 -17.91 -2.44
CA THR A 29 -2.93 -18.60 -3.64
C THR A 29 -2.35 -17.62 -4.65
N SER A 30 -3.02 -16.49 -4.91
CA SER A 30 -2.52 -15.50 -5.88
C SER A 30 -1.20 -14.87 -5.43
N LEU A 31 -1.06 -14.51 -4.15
CA LEU A 31 0.20 -14.00 -3.58
C LEU A 31 1.32 -15.05 -3.64
N ALA A 32 1.02 -16.32 -3.38
CA ALA A 32 2.00 -17.40 -3.48
C ALA A 32 2.51 -17.57 -4.92
N HIS A 33 1.62 -17.49 -5.93
CA HIS A 33 2.03 -17.56 -7.33
C HIS A 33 2.87 -16.34 -7.74
N ILE A 34 2.49 -15.13 -7.33
CA ILE A 34 3.28 -13.91 -7.59
C ILE A 34 4.67 -14.05 -6.98
N ALA A 35 4.78 -14.47 -5.72
CA ALA A 35 6.05 -14.68 -5.04
C ALA A 35 6.92 -15.72 -5.76
N HIS A 36 6.33 -16.83 -6.21
CA HIS A 36 7.05 -17.87 -6.93
C HIS A 36 7.56 -17.39 -8.30
N VAL A 37 6.71 -16.73 -9.09
CA VAL A 37 7.11 -16.15 -10.39
C VAL A 37 8.22 -15.12 -10.20
N LEU A 38 8.07 -14.24 -9.21
CA LEU A 38 9.07 -13.21 -8.91
C LEU A 38 10.42 -13.84 -8.55
N MET A 39 10.43 -14.85 -7.68
CA MET A 39 11.65 -15.58 -7.33
C MET A 39 12.30 -16.28 -8.51
N LEU A 40 11.51 -16.90 -9.40
CA LEU A 40 12.03 -17.52 -10.62
C LEU A 40 12.70 -16.47 -11.51
N VAL A 41 12.02 -15.36 -11.80
CA VAL A 41 12.57 -14.29 -12.64
C VAL A 41 13.86 -13.72 -12.03
N SER A 42 13.86 -13.42 -10.73
CA SER A 42 15.04 -12.95 -10.02
C SER A 42 16.19 -13.95 -10.06
N HIS A 43 15.90 -15.25 -9.92
CA HIS A 43 16.90 -16.31 -10.01
C HIS A 43 17.54 -16.37 -11.41
N TYR A 44 16.72 -16.39 -12.47
CA TYR A 44 17.22 -16.44 -13.86
C TYR A 44 18.02 -15.19 -14.25
N LEU A 45 17.64 -14.02 -13.71
CA LEU A 45 18.38 -12.79 -13.93
C LEU A 45 19.58 -12.62 -12.98
N SER A 46 19.83 -13.56 -12.05
CA SER A 46 20.85 -13.42 -11.00
C SER A 46 20.72 -12.11 -10.21
N ILE A 47 19.48 -11.78 -9.83
CA ILE A 47 19.11 -10.58 -9.07
C ILE A 47 18.71 -10.97 -7.66
N ARG A 48 19.29 -10.28 -6.67
CA ARG A 48 18.84 -10.31 -5.29
C ARG A 48 17.77 -9.24 -5.08
N LEU A 49 16.60 -9.65 -4.56
CA LEU A 49 15.50 -8.75 -4.25
C LEU A 49 15.78 -7.96 -2.95
N PRO A 50 15.26 -6.72 -2.80
CA PRO A 50 15.39 -5.94 -1.58
C PRO A 50 14.80 -6.62 -0.34
N ALA A 51 13.60 -7.16 -0.45
CA ALA A 51 12.99 -8.00 0.58
C ALA A 51 13.14 -9.49 0.19
N GLU A 52 13.63 -10.29 1.14
CA GLU A 52 13.85 -11.71 0.91
C GLU A 52 12.54 -12.49 1.00
N ILE A 53 12.28 -13.33 0.00
CA ILE A 53 11.12 -14.22 -0.05
C ILE A 53 11.55 -15.63 0.36
N VAL A 54 10.85 -16.21 1.34
CA VAL A 54 10.98 -17.61 1.71
C VAL A 54 9.91 -18.40 0.97
N LEU A 55 10.34 -19.26 0.05
CA LEU A 55 9.46 -20.15 -0.70
C LEU A 55 9.05 -21.36 0.14
N PRO A 56 7.92 -22.01 -0.20
CA PRO A 56 7.50 -23.22 0.51
C PRO A 56 8.53 -24.35 0.43
N HIS A 57 8.86 -24.96 1.56
CA HIS A 57 9.69 -26.16 1.68
C HIS A 57 9.16 -27.10 2.77
N ARG A 58 9.81 -28.25 3.00
CA ARG A 58 9.32 -29.34 3.87
C ARG A 58 8.82 -28.89 5.26
N ASP A 59 9.48 -27.90 5.86
CA ASP A 59 9.18 -27.38 7.19
C ASP A 59 8.57 -25.96 7.16
N TYR A 60 8.18 -25.51 5.97
CA TYR A 60 7.70 -24.16 5.69
C TYR A 60 6.60 -24.20 4.62
N PRO A 61 5.35 -24.53 4.97
CA PRO A 61 4.32 -24.88 3.99
C PRO A 61 3.76 -23.70 3.20
N ARG A 62 3.96 -22.46 3.66
CA ARG A 62 3.41 -21.26 3.02
C ARG A 62 4.49 -20.20 2.84
N PRO A 63 4.43 -19.39 1.77
CA PRO A 63 5.43 -18.37 1.53
C PRO A 63 5.33 -17.23 2.54
N THR A 64 6.48 -16.66 2.87
CA THR A 64 6.60 -15.46 3.69
C THR A 64 7.73 -14.60 3.15
N MET A 65 7.92 -13.43 3.76
CA MET A 65 9.04 -12.58 3.39
C MET A 65 9.59 -11.76 4.56
N PHE A 66 10.86 -11.38 4.47
CA PHE A 66 11.51 -10.52 5.43
C PHE A 66 11.39 -9.05 5.03
N THR A 67 11.47 -8.17 6.03
CA THR A 67 11.58 -6.74 5.76
C THR A 67 12.94 -6.44 5.13
N VAL A 68 13.03 -5.36 4.35
CA VAL A 68 14.29 -4.96 3.69
C VAL A 68 15.49 -4.92 4.67
N PRO A 69 15.40 -4.35 5.89
CA PRO A 69 16.53 -4.34 6.82
C PRO A 69 16.91 -5.71 7.40
N SER A 70 15.98 -6.66 7.38
CA SER A 70 16.11 -7.99 7.95
C SER A 70 16.55 -9.05 6.94
N SER A 71 16.42 -8.74 5.65
CA SER A 71 16.66 -9.66 4.55
C SER A 71 18.13 -10.08 4.49
N TYR A 72 18.39 -11.36 4.26
CA TYR A 72 19.71 -11.98 4.13
C TYR A 72 20.62 -11.85 5.37
N ARG A 73 20.02 -11.63 6.55
CA ARG A 73 20.74 -11.45 7.83
C ARG A 73 20.41 -12.49 8.89
N HIS A 74 19.58 -13.47 8.57
CA HIS A 74 19.14 -14.53 9.49
C HIS A 74 19.77 -15.88 9.15
N GLY A 75 19.93 -16.73 10.17
CA GLY A 75 20.23 -18.16 10.01
C GLY A 75 18.96 -18.95 9.70
N ASP A 76 18.85 -20.21 10.18
CA ASP A 76 17.65 -21.03 10.00
C ASP A 76 16.41 -20.37 10.65
N VAL A 77 15.33 -20.21 9.88
CA VAL A 77 14.11 -19.52 10.31
C VAL A 77 12.95 -20.50 10.38
N SER A 78 12.39 -20.67 11.58
CA SER A 78 11.18 -21.46 11.80
C SER A 78 9.94 -20.82 11.16
N PHE A 79 9.03 -21.65 10.65
CA PHE A 79 7.76 -21.21 10.08
C PHE A 79 6.87 -20.48 11.10
N PRO A 80 6.29 -19.30 10.76
CA PRO A 80 5.33 -18.61 11.61
C PRO A 80 4.13 -19.49 11.95
N GLY A 81 4.02 -19.93 13.20
CA GLY A 81 2.93 -20.78 13.68
C GLY A 81 3.23 -22.27 13.76
N ALA A 82 4.44 -22.73 13.41
CA ALA A 82 4.85 -24.11 13.64
C ALA A 82 5.12 -24.36 15.14
N LEU A 83 4.14 -24.96 15.83
CA LEU A 83 4.32 -25.52 17.18
C LEU A 83 4.58 -27.03 17.07
N LEU A 84 5.83 -27.44 16.91
CA LEU A 84 6.23 -28.85 17.10
C LEU A 84 7.65 -28.96 17.70
N ALA A 85 7.75 -28.75 19.02
CA ALA A 85 8.55 -29.55 19.98
C ALA A 85 8.49 -28.89 21.37
N PRO A 86 8.20 -29.63 22.46
CA PRO A 86 8.24 -29.09 23.81
C PRO A 86 9.67 -29.00 24.30
N THR A 87 10.27 -27.81 24.26
CA THR A 87 11.40 -27.46 25.13
C THR A 87 10.85 -26.67 26.33
N PRO A 88 11.25 -27.01 27.57
CA PRO A 88 10.64 -26.41 28.74
C PRO A 88 11.21 -25.00 28.97
N LEU A 89 10.30 -24.07 29.29
CA LEU A 89 10.56 -22.75 29.89
C LEU A 89 11.27 -21.72 28.98
N SER A 90 10.48 -21.03 28.15
CA SER A 90 10.70 -19.60 27.94
C SER A 90 9.38 -18.94 27.54
N GLU A 91 9.10 -17.81 28.19
CA GLU A 91 8.07 -16.83 27.85
C GLU A 91 7.99 -16.61 26.33
N SER A 92 6.78 -16.33 25.82
CA SER A 92 6.45 -15.83 24.47
C SER A 92 7.60 -15.92 23.45
N PRO A 93 7.52 -16.75 22.38
CA PRO A 93 8.60 -16.93 21.41
C PRO A 93 8.98 -15.66 20.62
N PHE A 94 8.37 -14.53 20.93
CA PHE A 94 8.61 -13.21 20.33
C PHE A 94 9.25 -12.20 21.30
N ALA A 95 9.57 -12.59 22.55
CA ALA A 95 10.06 -11.67 23.58
C ALA A 95 11.59 -11.41 23.54
N ASN A 96 12.38 -12.30 22.92
CA ASN A 96 13.83 -12.10 22.81
C ASN A 96 14.21 -11.44 21.47
N SER A 97 14.52 -10.14 21.59
CA SER A 97 14.85 -9.23 20.51
C SER A 97 16.20 -9.54 19.86
N HIS A 98 16.20 -10.32 18.77
CA HIS A 98 17.22 -10.22 17.71
C HIS A 98 16.92 -11.05 16.45
N VAL A 99 15.93 -11.95 16.49
CA VAL A 99 15.58 -12.77 15.32
C VAL A 99 14.60 -12.00 14.43
N PRO A 100 14.92 -11.81 13.14
CA PRO A 100 13.99 -11.22 12.20
C PRO A 100 12.68 -11.99 12.10
N ARG A 101 11.54 -11.29 12.18
CA ARG A 101 10.22 -11.92 12.10
C ARG A 101 9.70 -11.91 10.64
N PRO A 102 9.47 -13.08 10.02
CA PRO A 102 8.88 -13.15 8.68
C PRO A 102 7.45 -12.58 8.64
N ARG A 103 7.08 -11.99 7.51
CA ARG A 103 5.74 -11.48 7.20
C ARG A 103 4.98 -12.50 6.38
N PRO A 104 3.78 -12.93 6.81
CA PRO A 104 3.01 -13.91 6.07
C PRO A 104 2.49 -13.35 4.75
N LEU A 105 2.57 -14.15 3.69
CA LEU A 105 1.92 -13.86 2.39
C LEU A 105 0.63 -14.67 2.22
N PHE A 106 -0.01 -15.03 3.33
CA PHE A 106 -1.22 -15.81 3.37
C PHE A 106 -2.15 -15.32 4.47
N VAL A 107 -3.44 -15.62 4.31
CA VAL A 107 -4.50 -15.36 5.28
C VAL A 107 -5.39 -16.60 5.37
N ASP A 108 -5.72 -16.99 6.61
CA ASP A 108 -6.61 -18.13 6.87
C ASP A 108 -8.07 -17.68 7.11
N LYS A 109 -8.31 -16.36 7.18
CA LYS A 109 -9.62 -15.76 7.44
C LYS A 109 -9.83 -14.53 6.55
N PRO A 110 -11.10 -14.17 6.25
CA PRO A 110 -11.42 -12.93 5.57
C PRO A 110 -10.78 -11.71 6.25
N LEU A 111 -10.23 -10.79 5.46
CA LEU A 111 -9.53 -9.59 5.97
C LEU A 111 -10.34 -8.76 6.98
N PRO A 112 -11.67 -8.57 6.81
CA PRO A 112 -12.48 -7.83 7.79
C PRO A 112 -12.63 -8.53 9.14
N GLN A 113 -12.54 -9.87 9.17
CA GLN A 113 -12.56 -10.65 10.40
C GLN A 113 -11.19 -10.62 11.07
N LEU A 114 -10.13 -10.83 10.29
CA LEU A 114 -8.75 -10.81 10.78
C LEU A 114 -8.40 -9.46 11.43
N SER A 115 -8.85 -8.35 10.86
CA SER A 115 -8.57 -7.01 11.42
C SER A 115 -9.19 -6.76 12.80
N LYS A 116 -10.28 -7.45 13.15
CA LYS A 116 -10.96 -7.35 14.45
C LYS A 116 -10.42 -8.36 15.46
N GLU A 117 -10.14 -9.58 15.02
CA GLU A 117 -9.70 -10.68 15.88
C GLU A 117 -8.20 -10.58 16.23
N ASP A 118 -7.35 -10.29 15.24
CA ASP A 118 -5.91 -10.15 15.41
C ASP A 118 -5.37 -8.98 14.57
N PRO A 119 -5.44 -7.74 15.10
CA PRO A 119 -4.92 -6.56 14.43
C PRO A 119 -3.41 -6.63 14.12
N ALA A 120 -2.66 -7.43 14.89
CA ALA A 120 -1.22 -7.59 14.70
C ALA A 120 -0.94 -8.50 13.49
N ALA A 121 -1.59 -9.67 13.40
CA ALA A 121 -1.49 -10.53 12.22
C ALA A 121 -1.98 -9.83 10.95
N TYR A 122 -3.09 -9.08 11.04
CA TYR A 122 -3.57 -8.26 9.93
C TYR A 122 -2.51 -7.28 9.45
N SER A 123 -1.86 -6.54 10.37
CA SER A 123 -0.85 -5.55 10.00
C SER A 123 0.40 -6.20 9.36
N LEU A 124 0.83 -7.37 9.85
CA LEU A 124 1.98 -8.10 9.28
C LEU A 124 1.67 -8.65 7.89
N PHE A 125 0.45 -9.10 7.65
CA PHE A 125 0.00 -9.55 6.33
C PHE A 125 -0.01 -8.39 5.32
N LEU A 126 -0.52 -7.22 5.71
CA LEU A 126 -0.47 -6.04 4.85
C LEU A 126 0.97 -5.61 4.57
N GLU A 127 1.84 -5.61 5.59
CA GLU A 127 3.26 -5.33 5.41
C GLU A 127 3.91 -6.30 4.42
N GLY A 128 3.67 -7.62 4.56
CA GLY A 128 4.11 -8.63 3.60
C GLY A 128 3.60 -8.36 2.19
N THR A 129 2.30 -8.14 2.02
CA THR A 129 1.71 -7.83 0.71
C THR A 129 2.36 -6.61 0.05
N THR A 130 2.64 -5.56 0.82
CA THR A 130 3.29 -4.34 0.29
C THR A 130 4.77 -4.50 0.02
N LEU A 131 5.48 -5.34 0.78
CA LEU A 131 6.87 -5.69 0.47
C LEU A 131 6.93 -6.48 -0.85
N LEU A 132 5.98 -7.39 -1.08
CA LEU A 132 5.92 -8.13 -2.35
C LEU A 132 5.69 -7.18 -3.53
N ALA A 133 4.76 -6.23 -3.39
CA ALA A 133 4.53 -5.20 -4.41
C ALA A 133 5.78 -4.32 -4.63
N TYR A 134 6.48 -3.97 -3.55
CA TYR A 134 7.72 -3.20 -3.62
C TYR A 134 8.79 -3.96 -4.41
N ASP A 135 9.01 -5.26 -4.14
CA ASP A 135 9.99 -6.08 -4.85
C ASP A 135 9.65 -6.22 -6.34
N VAL A 136 8.37 -6.40 -6.69
CA VAL A 136 7.92 -6.42 -8.10
C VAL A 136 8.27 -5.10 -8.79
N ALA A 137 7.92 -3.97 -8.18
CA ALA A 137 8.19 -2.65 -8.75
C ALA A 137 9.69 -2.36 -8.84
N TRP A 138 10.46 -2.77 -7.84
CA TRP A 138 11.91 -2.66 -7.81
C TRP A 138 12.55 -3.48 -8.93
N LEU A 139 12.11 -4.73 -9.12
CA LEU A 139 12.58 -5.58 -10.21
C LEU A 139 12.28 -4.93 -11.56
N CYS A 140 11.06 -4.45 -11.78
CA CYS A 140 10.71 -3.75 -13.01
C CYS A 140 11.63 -2.56 -13.27
N CYS A 141 11.86 -1.71 -12.26
CA CYS A 141 12.77 -0.57 -12.39
C CYS A 141 14.20 -1.00 -12.71
N SER A 142 14.71 -2.06 -12.08
CA SER A 142 16.05 -2.60 -12.35
C SER A 142 16.23 -3.10 -13.78
N GLN A 143 15.14 -3.53 -14.41
CA GLN A 143 15.12 -4.08 -15.77
C GLN A 143 14.67 -3.05 -16.82
N GLY A 144 14.63 -1.77 -16.47
CA GLY A 144 14.23 -0.70 -17.39
C GLY A 144 12.73 -0.64 -17.70
N VAL A 145 11.90 -1.36 -16.95
CA VAL A 145 10.44 -1.41 -17.15
C VAL A 145 9.76 -0.34 -16.30
N SER A 146 8.96 0.50 -16.95
CA SER A 146 8.18 1.54 -16.26
C SER A 146 7.03 0.93 -15.47
N VAL A 147 6.89 1.36 -14.21
CA VAL A 147 5.80 0.97 -13.30
C VAL A 147 4.63 1.96 -13.37
N GLY A 148 4.75 3.04 -14.17
CA GLY A 148 3.82 4.17 -14.16
C GLY A 148 4.33 5.30 -13.27
N ASP A 149 3.44 5.96 -12.53
CA ASP A 149 3.83 6.96 -11.54
C ASP A 149 4.42 6.28 -10.29
N LYS A 150 5.72 6.45 -10.10
CA LYS A 150 6.46 5.88 -8.96
C LYS A 150 6.03 6.46 -7.61
N THR A 151 5.23 7.51 -7.56
CA THR A 151 4.64 8.06 -6.33
C THR A 151 3.22 7.55 -6.06
N SER A 152 2.57 7.01 -7.09
CA SER A 152 1.23 6.44 -7.02
C SER A 152 1.25 5.07 -6.36
N PHE A 153 0.39 4.90 -5.36
CA PHE A 153 0.22 3.63 -4.67
C PHE A 153 -0.33 2.55 -5.61
N GLU A 154 -1.32 2.90 -6.43
CA GLU A 154 -1.97 1.94 -7.34
C GLU A 154 -0.98 1.41 -8.38
N ASP A 155 -0.13 2.27 -8.91
CA ASP A 155 0.83 1.87 -9.93
C ASP A 155 1.86 0.86 -9.42
N ILE A 156 2.35 1.06 -8.19
CA ILE A 156 3.25 0.12 -7.53
C ILE A 156 2.53 -1.17 -7.14
N CYS A 157 1.33 -1.07 -6.57
CA CYS A 157 0.58 -2.22 -6.05
C CYS A 157 -0.11 -3.06 -7.14
N ASN A 158 -0.18 -2.57 -8.39
CA ASN A 158 -0.63 -3.33 -9.55
C ASN A 158 0.41 -4.37 -10.00
N MET A 159 0.74 -5.32 -9.11
CA MET A 159 1.77 -6.35 -9.28
C MET A 159 1.60 -7.15 -10.58
N GLY A 160 0.37 -7.57 -10.90
CA GLY A 160 0.08 -8.32 -12.11
C GLY A 160 0.40 -7.54 -13.39
N ARG A 161 0.03 -6.25 -13.45
CA ARG A 161 0.34 -5.37 -14.59
C ARG A 161 1.85 -5.17 -14.73
N ASN A 162 2.54 -4.99 -13.62
CA ASN A 162 3.99 -4.78 -13.59
C ASN A 162 4.74 -6.03 -14.09
N LEU A 163 4.35 -7.23 -13.61
CA LEU A 163 4.90 -8.51 -14.09
C LEU A 163 4.58 -8.78 -15.56
N HIS A 164 3.35 -8.47 -16.01
CA HIS A 164 2.97 -8.59 -17.41
C HIS A 164 3.83 -7.69 -18.31
N ASN A 165 4.01 -6.43 -17.92
CA ASN A 165 4.85 -5.48 -18.64
C ASN A 165 6.33 -5.94 -18.66
N LEU A 166 6.81 -6.54 -17.58
CA LEU A 166 8.15 -7.14 -17.54
C LEU A 166 8.30 -8.26 -18.57
N SER A 167 7.31 -9.15 -18.66
CA SER A 167 7.30 -10.25 -19.63
C SER A 167 7.20 -9.76 -21.08
N MET A 168 6.32 -8.79 -21.35
CA MET A 168 6.13 -8.25 -22.70
C MET A 168 7.36 -7.46 -23.19
N ASN A 169 7.99 -6.66 -22.31
CA ASN A 169 9.21 -5.93 -22.67
C ASN A 169 10.35 -6.89 -23.03
N ASN A 170 10.48 -8.02 -22.34
CA ASN A 170 11.45 -9.06 -22.71
C ASN A 170 11.20 -9.59 -24.12
N GLN A 171 9.94 -9.88 -24.48
CA GLN A 171 9.60 -10.40 -25.82
C GLN A 171 9.90 -9.40 -26.93
N MET A 172 9.59 -8.11 -26.73
CA MET A 172 9.87 -7.07 -27.72
C MET A 172 11.37 -6.86 -27.93
N GLN A 173 12.16 -6.93 -26.86
CA GLN A 173 13.62 -6.82 -26.93
C GLN A 173 14.25 -8.05 -27.61
N ALA A 174 13.76 -9.26 -27.30
CA ALA A 174 14.18 -10.50 -27.97
C ALA A 174 13.88 -10.47 -29.48
N GLY A 175 12.78 -9.83 -29.89
CA GLY A 175 12.49 -9.58 -31.30
C GLY A 175 13.50 -8.63 -31.94
N ALA A 176 13.83 -7.52 -31.28
CA ALA A 176 14.74 -6.49 -31.81
C ALA A 176 16.19 -6.97 -31.98
N ILE A 177 16.72 -7.76 -31.04
CA ILE A 177 18.08 -8.33 -31.14
C ILE A 177 18.23 -9.28 -32.33
N ASN A 178 17.16 -10.02 -32.69
CA ASN A 178 17.17 -10.94 -33.82
C ASN A 178 17.22 -10.23 -35.19
N PHE A 179 16.71 -8.99 -35.28
CA PHE A 179 16.82 -8.16 -36.49
C PHE A 179 18.14 -7.36 -36.56
N SER A 180 18.81 -7.13 -35.43
CA SER A 180 20.05 -6.36 -35.38
C SER A 180 21.30 -7.17 -35.74
N MET A 181 21.26 -8.51 -35.68
CA MET A 181 22.41 -9.38 -35.95
C MET A 181 22.70 -9.61 -37.45
N GLY A 182 22.10 -8.82 -38.35
CA GLY A 182 22.25 -8.96 -39.81
C GLY A 182 22.41 -7.66 -40.59
N ALA A 183 22.46 -6.49 -39.95
CA ALA A 183 22.61 -5.22 -40.66
C ALA A 183 24.10 -4.79 -40.66
N PRO A 184 24.75 -4.62 -41.83
CA PRO A 184 26.08 -4.01 -41.88
C PRO A 184 25.96 -2.56 -41.43
N ALA A 185 26.84 -2.15 -40.50
CA ALA A 185 26.94 -0.79 -40.01
C ALA A 185 27.19 0.16 -41.19
N VAL A 186 26.17 0.89 -41.62
CA VAL A 186 26.34 2.06 -42.47
C VAL A 186 26.66 3.21 -41.53
N ASP A 187 27.94 3.59 -41.55
CA ASP A 187 28.52 4.72 -40.85
C ASP A 187 27.88 6.02 -41.37
N VAL A 188 26.81 6.47 -40.72
CA VAL A 188 26.27 7.82 -40.92
C VAL A 188 26.63 8.63 -39.68
N ASN A 189 27.73 9.34 -39.85
CA ASN A 189 28.28 10.37 -38.99
C ASN A 189 27.20 11.41 -38.63
N VAL A 190 26.54 11.25 -37.48
CA VAL A 190 25.72 12.29 -36.84
C VAL A 190 26.20 12.42 -35.40
N GLY A 191 26.61 13.64 -35.07
CA GLY A 191 27.16 14.13 -33.80
C GLY A 191 26.95 13.25 -32.56
N GLY A 192 28.07 12.91 -31.93
CA GLY A 192 28.15 12.10 -30.73
C GLY A 192 27.17 12.52 -29.64
N GLN A 193 26.28 11.60 -29.31
CA GLN A 193 25.61 11.46 -28.02
C GLN A 193 25.20 9.99 -27.91
N ASN A 194 26.01 9.24 -27.14
CA ASN A 194 25.70 7.95 -26.50
C ASN A 194 24.40 7.26 -26.93
N ALA A 195 24.37 6.62 -28.10
CA ALA A 195 23.25 5.78 -28.52
C ALA A 195 23.24 4.41 -27.80
N ASP A 196 24.40 3.97 -27.29
CA ASP A 196 24.58 2.68 -26.62
C ASP A 196 24.27 2.70 -25.10
N SER A 197 24.09 3.89 -24.50
CA SER A 197 23.88 4.02 -23.05
C SER A 197 22.42 3.93 -22.60
N ASN A 198 21.45 4.09 -23.52
CA ASN A 198 20.05 4.29 -23.15
C ASN A 198 19.11 3.12 -23.49
N GLN A 199 19.61 2.05 -24.11
CA GLN A 199 18.82 0.83 -24.27
C GLN A 199 19.01 -0.07 -23.04
N SER A 200 18.23 0.19 -21.99
CA SER A 200 18.09 -0.75 -20.88
C SER A 200 17.28 -1.95 -21.37
N TRP A 201 17.96 -3.05 -21.66
CA TRP A 201 17.31 -4.33 -21.92
C TRP A 201 17.30 -5.20 -20.67
N ILE A 202 16.32 -6.09 -20.58
CA ILE A 202 16.17 -7.02 -19.47
C ILE A 202 17.38 -7.95 -19.36
N GLY A 203 17.92 -8.09 -18.17
CA GLY A 203 19.15 -8.84 -17.91
C GLY A 203 20.43 -8.03 -18.07
N ARG A 204 20.37 -6.74 -18.45
CA ARG A 204 21.57 -5.88 -18.48
C ARG A 204 22.15 -5.72 -17.09
N TYR A 205 21.36 -5.24 -16.13
CA TYR A 205 21.81 -5.06 -14.74
C TYR A 205 21.39 -6.25 -13.86
N ALA A 206 22.37 -6.91 -13.25
CA ALA A 206 22.18 -8.05 -12.38
C ALA A 206 23.21 -8.07 -11.24
N HIS A 207 22.97 -8.81 -10.16
CA HIS A 207 23.99 -8.93 -9.11
C HIS A 207 25.12 -9.89 -9.51
N GLY A 208 24.80 -10.91 -10.33
CA GLY A 208 25.76 -11.92 -10.78
C GLY A 208 26.63 -11.53 -11.98
N THR A 209 26.45 -10.35 -12.58
CA THR A 209 27.21 -9.91 -13.75
C THR A 209 28.49 -9.16 -13.35
N THR A 210 29.56 -9.31 -14.14
CA THR A 210 30.85 -8.65 -13.91
C THR A 210 30.86 -7.17 -14.28
N TYR A 211 30.25 -6.80 -15.41
CA TYR A 211 30.33 -5.44 -15.96
C TYR A 211 29.18 -4.54 -15.51
N TYR A 212 27.95 -5.06 -15.46
CA TYR A 212 26.76 -4.31 -15.09
C TYR A 212 26.20 -4.78 -13.74
N SER A 213 27.08 -4.91 -12.75
CA SER A 213 26.68 -5.36 -11.43
C SER A 213 25.73 -4.35 -10.77
N LEU A 214 24.58 -4.80 -10.27
CA LEU A 214 23.70 -3.98 -9.42
C LEU A 214 24.37 -3.55 -8.10
N SER A 215 25.45 -4.24 -7.71
CA SER A 215 26.31 -3.88 -6.57
C SER A 215 27.50 -2.99 -6.97
N GLY A 216 27.70 -2.75 -8.26
CA GLY A 216 28.70 -1.81 -8.78
C GLY A 216 28.29 -0.35 -8.60
N ASP A 217 29.18 0.57 -8.92
CA ASP A 217 28.94 2.02 -8.85
C ASP A 217 27.70 2.44 -9.67
N GLU A 218 27.66 2.13 -10.96
CA GLU A 218 26.52 2.46 -11.84
C GLU A 218 25.23 1.79 -11.36
N GLY A 219 25.29 0.54 -10.91
CA GLY A 219 24.15 -0.20 -10.39
C GLY A 219 23.59 0.42 -9.10
N THR A 220 24.45 0.89 -8.21
CA THR A 220 24.03 1.57 -6.98
C THR A 220 23.44 2.95 -7.25
N GLU A 221 23.92 3.67 -8.26
CA GLU A 221 23.33 4.94 -8.70
C GLU A 221 21.96 4.71 -9.35
N LEU A 222 21.85 3.69 -10.20
CA LEU A 222 20.60 3.28 -10.83
C LEU A 222 19.55 2.95 -9.77
N THR A 223 19.87 2.11 -8.78
CA THR A 223 18.91 1.73 -7.73
C THR A 223 18.46 2.91 -6.86
N LYS A 224 19.34 3.89 -6.60
CA LYS A 224 18.98 5.16 -5.94
C LYS A 224 18.03 6.01 -6.79
N SER A 225 18.13 5.93 -8.11
CA SER A 225 17.28 6.68 -9.04
C SER A 225 15.81 6.21 -9.07
N PHE A 226 15.50 5.02 -8.52
CA PHE A 226 14.14 4.47 -8.58
C PHE A 226 13.11 5.31 -7.82
N ARG A 227 13.52 6.03 -6.77
CA ARG A 227 12.64 6.92 -5.96
C ARG A 227 11.34 6.24 -5.48
N LEU A 228 11.38 4.94 -5.23
CA LEU A 228 10.22 4.20 -4.74
C LEU A 228 9.87 4.62 -3.29
N PRO A 229 8.58 4.74 -2.94
CA PRO A 229 8.15 4.99 -1.57
C PRO A 229 8.63 3.89 -0.64
N SER A 230 8.88 4.25 0.63
CA SER A 230 9.18 3.27 1.67
C SER A 230 8.04 2.23 1.77
N PRO A 231 8.37 0.92 1.89
CA PRO A 231 7.36 -0.13 2.07
C PRO A 231 6.38 0.16 3.23
N LEU A 232 6.85 0.79 4.30
CA LEU A 232 6.00 1.17 5.44
C LEU A 232 4.91 2.18 5.02
N LYS A 233 5.27 3.16 4.18
CA LYS A 233 4.30 4.13 3.64
C LYS A 233 3.27 3.46 2.73
N LEU A 234 3.69 2.43 1.99
CA LEU A 234 2.77 1.64 1.17
C LEU A 234 1.82 0.84 2.05
N ALA A 235 2.32 0.21 3.12
CA ALA A 235 1.51 -0.55 4.08
C ALA A 235 0.44 0.34 4.75
N ASP A 236 0.81 1.55 5.17
CA ASP A 236 -0.13 2.51 5.76
C ASP A 236 -1.21 2.94 4.76
N LYS A 237 -0.84 3.18 3.49
CA LYS A 237 -1.80 3.51 2.42
C LYS A 237 -2.74 2.33 2.12
N LEU A 238 -2.21 1.10 2.06
CA LEU A 238 -3.01 -0.11 1.88
C LEU A 238 -4.01 -0.28 3.03
N LYS A 239 -3.54 -0.14 4.26
CA LYS A 239 -4.38 -0.20 5.47
C LYS A 239 -5.48 0.86 5.43
N LYS A 240 -5.15 2.11 5.07
CA LYS A 240 -6.14 3.19 4.93
C LYS A 240 -7.18 2.87 3.85
N LYS A 241 -6.77 2.32 2.70
CA LYS A 241 -7.69 1.93 1.63
C LYS A 241 -8.63 0.81 2.06
N LEU A 242 -8.11 -0.25 2.67
CA LEU A 242 -8.94 -1.38 3.13
C LEU A 242 -9.90 -1.00 4.27
N LEU A 243 -9.52 -0.04 5.12
CA LEU A 243 -10.42 0.49 6.17
C LEU A 243 -11.42 1.50 5.62
N GLY A 244 -11.06 2.26 4.59
CA GLY A 244 -11.94 3.22 3.91
C GLY A 244 -12.90 2.58 2.89
N ASP A 245 -12.59 1.37 2.41
CA ASP A 245 -13.41 0.54 1.51
C ASP A 245 -14.29 -0.45 2.29
N ALA A 246 -14.28 -0.37 3.64
CA ALA A 246 -15.32 -0.99 4.44
C ALA A 246 -16.66 -0.35 4.03
N PRO A 247 -17.74 -1.13 3.78
CA PRO A 247 -18.99 -0.56 3.32
C PRO A 247 -19.46 0.49 4.32
N ALA A 248 -19.25 1.76 4.00
CA ALA A 248 -20.08 2.80 4.55
C ALA A 248 -21.49 2.43 4.08
N PRO A 249 -22.47 2.28 4.98
CA PRO A 249 -23.84 2.15 4.54
C PRO A 249 -24.14 3.39 3.67
N ASP A 250 -24.39 3.20 2.38
CA ASP A 250 -24.90 4.23 1.47
C ASP A 250 -26.36 4.59 1.82
N TRP A 251 -26.64 4.81 3.10
CA TRP A 251 -27.78 5.64 3.48
C TRP A 251 -27.30 7.07 3.31
N GLU A 252 -27.50 7.56 2.09
CA GLU A 252 -27.65 8.98 1.84
C GLU A 252 -28.59 9.53 2.92
N VAL A 253 -28.02 10.20 3.92
CA VAL A 253 -28.80 10.97 4.88
C VAL A 253 -29.35 12.12 4.05
N LEU A 254 -30.57 11.94 3.54
CA LEU A 254 -31.36 13.05 3.03
C LEU A 254 -31.44 14.05 4.18
N ASP A 255 -30.90 15.26 3.99
CA ASP A 255 -30.99 16.32 4.97
C ASP A 255 -32.48 16.55 5.32
N ASP A 256 -32.78 16.63 6.61
CA ASP A 256 -34.13 16.83 7.15
C ASP A 256 -34.79 18.16 6.69
N ASP A 257 -34.07 18.99 5.94
CA ASP A 257 -34.50 20.29 5.43
C ASP A 257 -35.27 20.22 4.09
N GLU A 258 -35.33 19.07 3.40
CA GLU A 258 -36.12 18.95 2.15
C GLU A 258 -37.62 18.63 2.37
N TRP A 259 -38.05 18.41 3.62
CA TRP A 259 -39.47 18.22 3.99
C TRP A 259 -40.16 19.46 4.56
N LYS A 260 -39.53 20.64 4.47
CA LYS A 260 -40.13 21.93 4.82
C LYS A 260 -39.89 22.98 3.74
N ASP A 261 -40.71 22.96 2.68
CA ASP A 261 -41.56 24.11 2.39
C ASP A 261 -42.48 23.83 1.19
N ALA A 262 -43.77 23.68 1.48
CA ALA A 262 -44.82 23.85 0.49
C ALA A 262 -45.96 24.64 1.15
N SER A 263 -45.71 25.91 1.45
CA SER A 263 -46.78 26.89 1.67
C SER A 263 -46.39 28.23 1.04
N MET A 264 -46.72 28.34 -0.25
CA MET A 264 -46.95 29.55 -1.05
C MET A 264 -47.10 30.88 -0.28
N PRO A 265 -46.46 31.97 -0.73
CA PRO A 265 -46.92 33.32 -0.44
C PRO A 265 -47.63 33.96 -1.65
N GLY A 266 -48.90 34.30 -1.48
CA GLY A 266 -49.69 35.04 -2.46
C GLY A 266 -50.77 35.91 -1.81
N ASN A 267 -50.54 37.23 -1.88
CA ASN A 267 -51.46 38.36 -1.70
C ASN A 267 -52.06 38.68 -0.32
N GLY A 268 -51.84 39.93 0.12
CA GLY A 268 -52.69 40.61 1.11
C GLY A 268 -52.03 41.83 1.79
N VAL A 269 -52.32 43.02 1.28
CA VAL A 269 -51.86 44.35 1.69
C VAL A 269 -52.50 44.81 3.03
N PHE A 270 -51.75 45.44 3.95
CA PHE A 270 -51.98 46.77 4.60
C PHE A 270 -51.17 46.96 5.91
N ASP A 271 -50.33 48.01 5.94
CA ASP A 271 -49.84 48.77 7.12
C ASP A 271 -51.00 49.49 7.85
N PRO A 272 -50.93 50.09 9.09
CA PRO A 272 -49.76 50.82 9.65
C PRO A 272 -49.63 50.87 11.22
N LYS A 273 -48.61 51.63 11.66
CA LYS A 273 -48.40 52.37 12.94
C LYS A 273 -47.42 51.81 13.99
N ALA A 274 -46.22 52.40 13.93
CA ALA A 274 -45.69 53.38 14.90
C ALA A 274 -44.94 52.91 16.16
N VAL A 275 -43.90 53.72 16.45
CA VAL A 275 -43.15 53.90 17.72
C VAL A 275 -42.06 52.85 17.96
N GLY A 276 -40.76 53.17 18.09
CA GLY A 276 -40.03 54.43 18.14
C GLY A 276 -38.66 54.21 18.81
N SER A 277 -37.64 54.98 18.41
CA SER A 277 -36.47 55.48 19.19
C SER A 277 -35.62 54.49 20.04
N LYS A 278 -34.30 54.59 20.19
CA LYS A 278 -33.23 55.53 19.82
C LYS A 278 -31.93 54.93 20.39
N ASN A 279 -30.82 55.17 19.68
CA ASN A 279 -29.45 55.47 20.17
C ASN A 279 -28.73 54.46 21.09
N GLY A 280 -27.44 54.16 20.99
CA GLY A 280 -26.29 54.84 20.37
C GLY A 280 -25.08 54.62 21.29
N GLY A 281 -23.94 54.13 20.77
CA GLY A 281 -22.68 54.87 20.86
C GLY A 281 -21.54 54.10 21.55
N THR A 282 -20.47 53.85 20.79
CA THR A 282 -19.10 53.50 21.23
C THR A 282 -18.38 54.72 21.81
N PRO A 283 -17.22 54.55 22.49
CA PRO A 283 -15.97 54.94 21.82
C PRO A 283 -14.70 54.13 22.19
N ASP A 284 -13.61 54.55 21.54
CA ASP A 284 -12.31 53.95 21.20
C ASP A 284 -11.18 53.86 22.26
N ALA A 285 -10.25 52.92 21.96
CA ALA A 285 -8.77 52.97 21.91
C ALA A 285 -7.82 53.19 23.14
N ARG A 286 -6.99 52.15 23.34
CA ARG A 286 -5.50 52.05 23.50
C ARG A 286 -4.75 52.78 24.64
N ASP A 287 -4.03 52.00 25.48
CA ASP A 287 -2.54 51.90 25.48
C ASP A 287 -1.99 50.81 26.46
N SER A 288 -0.72 50.38 26.25
CA SER A 288 -0.06 49.10 26.64
C SER A 288 0.81 49.15 27.97
N PRO A 289 1.84 48.28 28.24
CA PRO A 289 1.82 46.87 28.72
C PRO A 289 2.75 46.53 29.96
N ARG A 290 2.76 45.23 30.38
CA ARG A 290 3.69 44.46 31.28
C ARG A 290 3.48 44.67 32.81
N THR A 291 3.52 43.68 33.72
CA THR A 291 4.39 42.49 33.92
C THR A 291 3.71 41.43 34.83
N SER A 292 4.36 40.25 34.94
CA SER A 292 4.35 39.32 36.10
C SER A 292 3.31 38.18 36.16
N SER A 293 3.71 37.05 35.58
CA SER A 293 3.83 35.73 36.25
C SER A 293 3.10 35.55 37.58
N SER A 294 2.09 34.66 37.60
CA SER A 294 1.74 33.87 38.78
C SER A 294 1.14 32.52 38.41
N ASN A 295 1.94 31.47 38.57
CA ASN A 295 1.49 30.09 38.71
C ASN A 295 0.95 29.89 40.14
N GLY A 296 -0.32 29.52 40.27
CA GLY A 296 -0.92 28.87 41.46
C GLY A 296 -1.71 27.67 40.92
N TRP A 297 -1.63 26.45 41.46
CA TRP A 297 -1.85 26.08 42.86
C TRP A 297 -0.96 24.91 43.32
N MET A 298 -0.18 25.18 44.37
CA MET A 298 -0.07 24.45 45.64
C MET A 298 -0.17 22.90 45.65
N LYS A 299 0.94 22.25 46.00
CA LYS A 299 0.95 20.95 46.68
C LYS A 299 1.57 21.12 48.06
N VAL A 300 0.75 20.97 49.11
CA VAL A 300 1.17 20.86 50.50
C VAL A 300 0.58 19.59 51.07
N LYS A 301 1.44 18.70 51.60
CA LYS A 301 1.24 18.18 52.96
C LYS A 301 2.56 17.65 53.50
N SER A 302 2.95 18.27 54.61
CA SER A 302 4.07 17.94 55.48
C SER A 302 3.56 17.16 56.69
N ARG A 303 4.52 16.61 57.45
CA ARG A 303 4.50 16.02 58.80
C ARG A 303 4.34 14.49 58.75
N TYR A 304 5.18 13.67 59.38
CA TYR A 304 6.06 13.88 60.54
C TYR A 304 7.36 13.09 60.35
#